data_AF-A0A976CS28-F1
#
_entry.id   AF-A0A976CS28-F1
#
_cell.length_a   1.000
_cell.length_b   1.000
_cell.length_c   1.000
_cell.angle_alpha   90.00
_cell.angle_beta   90.00
_cell.angle_gamma   90.00
#
_symmetry.space_group_name_H-M   'P 1'
#
loop_
_entity.id
_entity.type
_entity.pdbx_description
1 polymer ?
#
loop_
_entity_poly.entity_id
_entity_poly.type
_entity_poly.pdbx_seq_one_letter_code
_entity_poly.pdbx_strand_id
1 'polypeptide(L)'
;MNPTLHRVALWLATMLALGAEPIRFTSAEATVFHGEKEDFLKVIDGVSLGPSGWSPFPEVRKPQALIARCESPVDADELQVDLFFLAGRAINALAEFSLSYTTDAEPSLEGTWKTLEVTRFLAEVGTLRRTQNQRLRLDFFQVSHSGQRADDVYHIEVKVPEKRVTGLRLDAYPVPVQGSTEPGLSYWGPYDYTLTEFRASILIRETTNIALYHPTRSSHDVFYDGSGYLQDPRNLTDGIPATMAHPHDPELGKSFFFEIDLGREAYLDHINLRNRYDFGTDRMSQLELRLGQDLATIEQSPNWRGQSRADGSHPEPGAVDTIFASHGKGTFAGRYLRISSNSPIPYSPQLAEVEVYESRTATLVEARADGQNLAIEDRLIVPPGSLRLALRWEIPQPGMPSKTAIRWRLRGSQEEWTESANLAIEMACPPPGAYQFEVQALHSDNLWDSTIASRTIVVKQHWWQNLWIQCAAITSIVTLAIASGMLWSRRRAAQQLQRLRAESALAAERARIARDLHDEIGANLTHISILSTLAAQSDSATEGNQHHLEVAQCARETIRAFDEILWSINPCSALPESIAASKVTTPFPICRCHPICVMNLC
;
A
#
# COMPACT_ATOMS: atom_id res chain seq x y z
N MET A 1 -44.24 -6.69 3.92
CA MET A 1 -42.91 -6.04 3.75
C MET A 1 -43.14 -4.55 3.65
N ASN A 2 -42.44 -3.73 4.45
CA ASN A 2 -42.66 -2.29 4.49
C ASN A 2 -42.09 -1.66 3.21
N PRO A 3 -42.91 -1.14 2.28
CA PRO A 3 -42.46 -0.60 0.97
C PRO A 3 -41.57 0.65 1.12
N THR A 4 -41.47 1.19 2.32
CA THR A 4 -40.64 2.32 2.71
C THR A 4 -39.15 2.00 2.76
N LEU A 5 -38.74 0.79 3.15
CA LEU A 5 -37.31 0.43 3.23
C LEU A 5 -36.68 0.21 1.85
N HIS A 6 -37.44 -0.31 0.89
CA HIS A 6 -36.99 -0.50 -0.49
C HIS A 6 -36.82 0.83 -1.22
N ARG A 7 -37.70 1.80 -0.93
CA ARG A 7 -37.65 3.15 -1.50
C ARG A 7 -36.54 4.01 -0.87
N VAL A 8 -36.25 3.85 0.41
CA VAL A 8 -35.13 4.53 1.08
C VAL A 8 -33.77 4.00 0.61
N ALA A 9 -33.66 2.70 0.31
CA ALA A 9 -32.45 2.14 -0.28
C ALA A 9 -32.20 2.66 -1.71
N LEU A 10 -33.25 2.84 -2.51
CA LEU A 10 -33.17 3.47 -3.83
C LEU A 10 -32.80 4.96 -3.72
N TRP A 11 -33.33 5.66 -2.71
CA TRP A 11 -33.04 7.06 -2.41
C TRP A 11 -31.60 7.31 -1.93
N LEU A 12 -31.00 6.35 -1.20
CA LEU A 12 -29.59 6.39 -0.82
C LEU A 12 -28.65 6.09 -2.00
N ALA A 13 -29.11 5.37 -3.03
CA ALA A 13 -28.33 5.09 -4.23
C ALA A 13 -28.30 6.29 -5.21
N THR A 14 -29.33 7.14 -5.23
CA THR A 14 -29.36 8.37 -6.07
C THR A 14 -28.74 9.59 -5.39
N MET A 15 -28.65 9.64 -4.06
CA MET A 15 -28.09 10.82 -3.34
C MET A 15 -26.56 10.89 -3.22
N LEU A 16 -25.80 10.02 -3.89
CA LEU A 16 -24.34 10.04 -3.84
C LEU A 16 -23.69 9.95 -5.22
N ALA A 17 -24.18 10.69 -6.21
CA ALA A 17 -23.33 11.16 -7.30
C ALA A 17 -22.57 12.42 -6.82
N LEU A 18 -21.67 12.25 -5.84
CA LEU A 18 -20.75 13.29 -5.35
C LEU A 18 -19.66 13.67 -6.40
N GLY A 19 -19.84 13.29 -7.68
CA GLY A 19 -18.84 13.42 -8.73
C GLY A 19 -19.36 13.52 -10.17
N ALA A 20 -20.67 13.77 -10.39
CA ALA A 20 -21.17 14.00 -11.75
C ALA A 20 -20.94 15.47 -12.15
N GLU A 21 -20.14 15.71 -13.19
CA GLU A 21 -19.86 17.06 -13.67
C GLU A 21 -21.04 17.54 -14.56
N PRO A 22 -21.74 18.62 -14.20
CA PRO A 22 -22.91 19.07 -14.94
C PRO A 22 -22.52 19.62 -16.32
N ILE A 23 -23.22 19.19 -17.36
CA ILE A 23 -23.08 19.74 -18.71
C ILE A 23 -23.83 21.07 -18.74
N ARG A 24 -23.12 22.13 -19.15
CA ARG A 24 -23.72 23.43 -19.39
C ARG A 24 -24.29 23.49 -20.81
N PHE A 25 -25.47 24.06 -20.92
CA PHE A 25 -26.11 24.33 -22.21
C PHE A 25 -26.08 25.83 -22.53
N THR A 26 -25.80 26.17 -23.78
CA THR A 26 -25.80 27.58 -24.25
C THR A 26 -27.15 28.05 -24.74
N SER A 27 -27.96 27.13 -25.28
CA SER A 27 -29.29 27.44 -25.79
C SER A 27 -30.14 26.19 -25.89
N ALA A 28 -31.45 26.38 -25.90
CA ALA A 28 -32.43 25.36 -26.22
C ALA A 28 -33.32 25.81 -27.39
N GLU A 29 -33.89 24.85 -28.10
CA GLU A 29 -34.90 25.06 -29.14
C GLU A 29 -35.92 23.92 -29.05
N ALA A 30 -37.18 24.20 -29.32
CA ALA A 30 -38.23 23.19 -29.32
C ALA A 30 -39.14 23.37 -30.53
N THR A 31 -39.77 22.29 -30.97
CA THR A 31 -40.75 22.31 -32.08
C THR A 31 -41.87 23.31 -31.80
N VAL A 32 -42.43 23.25 -30.59
CA VAL A 32 -43.43 24.19 -30.08
C VAL A 32 -43.13 24.45 -28.61
N PHE A 33 -43.19 25.71 -28.19
CA PHE A 33 -43.28 26.10 -26.79
C PHE A 33 -44.28 27.25 -26.65
N HIS A 34 -44.92 27.34 -25.49
CA HIS A 34 -45.86 28.40 -25.17
C HIS A 34 -45.31 29.35 -24.10
N GLY A 35 -45.61 30.65 -24.22
CA GLY A 35 -45.15 31.70 -23.31
C GLY A 35 -43.96 32.49 -23.87
N GLU A 36 -43.33 33.26 -22.99
CA GLU A 36 -42.14 34.05 -23.35
C GLU A 36 -40.91 33.15 -23.52
N LYS A 37 -40.00 33.53 -24.41
CA LYS A 37 -38.76 32.76 -24.66
C LYS A 37 -37.91 32.60 -23.39
N GLU A 38 -37.94 33.59 -22.49
CA GLU A 38 -37.25 33.56 -21.21
C GLU A 38 -37.78 32.46 -20.29
N ASP A 39 -39.09 32.20 -20.31
CA ASP A 39 -39.70 31.13 -19.52
C ASP A 39 -39.37 29.75 -20.07
N PHE A 40 -39.29 29.60 -21.39
CA PHE A 40 -38.84 28.37 -22.05
C PHE A 40 -37.38 28.05 -21.73
N LEU A 41 -36.48 29.04 -21.78
CA LEU A 41 -35.04 28.83 -21.54
C LEU A 41 -34.71 28.38 -20.11
N LYS A 42 -35.65 28.51 -19.16
CA LYS A 42 -35.51 27.93 -17.81
C LYS A 42 -35.37 26.41 -17.81
N VAL A 43 -35.77 25.73 -18.89
CA VAL A 43 -35.57 24.28 -19.05
C VAL A 43 -34.10 23.85 -19.06
N ILE A 44 -33.14 24.77 -19.14
CA ILE A 44 -31.70 24.47 -19.11
C ILE A 44 -30.93 25.40 -18.16
N ASP A 45 -31.61 26.04 -17.20
CA ASP A 45 -31.00 27.07 -16.35
C ASP A 45 -30.28 26.51 -15.10
N GLY A 46 -30.37 25.20 -14.86
CA GLY A 46 -29.78 24.55 -13.70
C GLY A 46 -30.71 24.50 -12.48
N VAL A 47 -31.91 25.07 -12.55
CA VAL A 47 -32.85 25.17 -11.43
C VAL A 47 -33.89 24.04 -11.53
N SER A 48 -33.69 22.99 -10.73
CA SER A 48 -34.56 21.79 -10.75
C SER A 48 -36.05 22.06 -10.50
N LEU A 49 -36.38 23.10 -9.73
CA LEU A 49 -37.76 23.43 -9.34
C LEU A 49 -38.06 24.88 -9.73
N GLY A 50 -38.79 25.05 -10.83
CA GLY A 50 -39.21 26.35 -11.35
C GLY A 50 -40.72 26.37 -11.66
N PRO A 51 -41.35 27.54 -11.73
CA PRO A 51 -42.77 27.66 -12.06
C PRO A 51 -43.07 27.49 -13.56
N SER A 52 -42.03 27.40 -14.40
CA SER A 52 -42.11 27.52 -15.85
C SER A 52 -40.96 26.73 -16.50
N GLY A 53 -41.15 26.34 -17.76
CA GLY A 53 -40.16 25.61 -18.55
C GLY A 53 -40.75 25.25 -19.90
N TRP A 54 -40.39 24.10 -20.46
CA TRP A 54 -40.91 23.66 -21.75
C TRP A 54 -42.32 23.06 -21.64
N SER A 55 -43.25 23.67 -22.37
CA SER A 55 -44.66 23.30 -22.49
C SER A 55 -45.09 23.38 -23.96
N PRO A 56 -45.50 22.27 -24.61
CA PRO A 56 -45.96 22.29 -26.00
C PRO A 56 -47.46 22.65 -26.17
N PHE A 57 -48.17 23.00 -25.11
CA PHE A 57 -49.60 23.33 -25.19
C PHE A 57 -49.89 24.50 -26.15
N PRO A 58 -50.95 24.44 -26.97
CA PRO A 58 -51.98 23.39 -27.07
C PRO A 58 -51.63 22.22 -28.03
N GLU A 59 -50.43 22.18 -28.62
CA GLU A 59 -50.00 21.14 -29.57
C GLU A 59 -49.58 19.81 -28.90
N VAL A 60 -50.37 19.34 -27.94
CA VAL A 60 -50.10 18.13 -27.14
C VAL A 60 -50.49 16.81 -27.83
N ARG A 61 -50.88 16.85 -29.11
CA ARG A 61 -51.40 15.69 -29.87
C ARG A 61 -50.47 15.20 -30.97
N LYS A 62 -49.36 15.90 -31.22
CA LYS A 62 -48.34 15.55 -32.21
C LYS A 62 -47.02 15.27 -31.49
N PRO A 63 -46.09 14.54 -32.12
CA PRO A 63 -44.72 14.44 -31.61
C PRO A 63 -44.08 15.82 -31.46
N GLN A 64 -43.36 16.02 -30.37
CA GLN A 64 -42.66 17.27 -30.06
C GLN A 64 -41.20 16.97 -29.75
N ALA A 65 -40.31 17.90 -30.07
CA ALA A 65 -38.89 17.76 -29.78
C ALA A 65 -38.37 18.99 -29.02
N LEU A 66 -37.47 18.74 -28.09
CA LEU A 66 -36.62 19.74 -27.43
C LEU A 66 -35.18 19.38 -27.74
N ILE A 67 -34.38 20.36 -28.13
CA ILE A 67 -32.94 20.24 -28.28
C ILE A 67 -32.24 21.20 -27.34
N ALA A 68 -31.18 20.73 -26.69
CA ALA A 68 -30.30 21.51 -25.83
C ALA A 68 -28.88 21.47 -26.41
N ARG A 69 -28.30 22.65 -26.67
CA ARG A 69 -26.96 22.79 -27.26
C ARG A 69 -25.93 22.89 -26.15
N CYS A 70 -24.93 22.03 -26.16
CA CYS A 70 -23.86 22.06 -25.18
C CYS A 70 -23.01 23.33 -25.35
N GLU A 71 -22.50 23.89 -24.25
CA GLU A 71 -21.60 25.05 -24.28
C GLU A 71 -20.27 24.71 -24.95
N SER A 72 -19.80 23.49 -24.76
CA SER A 72 -18.63 22.93 -25.40
C SER A 72 -18.91 21.48 -25.77
N PRO A 73 -18.25 20.93 -26.81
CA PRO A 73 -18.38 19.51 -27.13
C PRO A 73 -18.01 18.66 -25.91
N VAL A 74 -18.89 17.73 -25.56
CA VAL A 74 -18.75 16.87 -24.39
C VAL A 74 -18.13 15.55 -24.81
N ASP A 75 -16.96 15.23 -24.24
CA ASP A 75 -16.31 13.94 -24.38
C ASP A 75 -16.59 13.09 -23.14
N ALA A 76 -17.66 12.29 -23.20
CA ALA A 76 -18.08 11.39 -22.14
C ALA A 76 -18.49 10.04 -22.72
N ASP A 77 -18.22 8.96 -21.98
CA ASP A 77 -18.67 7.62 -22.35
C ASP A 77 -20.11 7.35 -21.85
N GLU A 78 -20.51 8.00 -20.75
CA GLU A 78 -21.84 7.93 -20.15
C GLU A 78 -22.33 9.31 -19.68
N LEU A 79 -23.64 9.53 -19.80
CA LEU A 79 -24.32 10.70 -19.28
C LEU A 79 -25.45 10.27 -18.36
N GLN A 80 -25.67 11.04 -17.30
CA GLN A 80 -26.92 11.02 -16.56
C GLN A 80 -27.78 12.18 -17.04
N VAL A 81 -28.98 11.88 -17.52
CA VAL A 81 -30.01 12.83 -17.93
C VAL A 81 -31.14 12.80 -16.90
N ASP A 82 -31.36 13.93 -16.24
CA ASP A 82 -32.45 14.11 -15.28
C ASP A 82 -33.51 15.04 -15.87
N LEU A 83 -34.76 14.58 -15.91
CA LEU A 83 -35.91 15.34 -16.38
C LEU A 83 -36.78 15.72 -15.19
N PHE A 84 -36.88 17.02 -14.90
CA PHE A 84 -37.69 17.53 -13.80
C PHE A 84 -38.99 18.14 -14.32
N PHE A 85 -40.10 17.75 -13.70
CA PHE A 85 -41.43 18.26 -14.06
C PHE A 85 -41.98 19.18 -12.96
N LEU A 86 -42.86 20.10 -13.37
CA LEU A 86 -43.44 21.14 -12.50
C LEU A 86 -44.07 20.57 -11.21
N ALA A 87 -43.65 21.11 -10.06
CA ALA A 87 -44.17 20.76 -8.74
C ALA A 87 -45.61 21.24 -8.51
N GLY A 88 -46.45 20.40 -7.90
CA GLY A 88 -47.87 20.65 -7.59
C GLY A 88 -48.88 20.03 -8.57
N ARG A 89 -48.43 19.32 -9.61
CA ARG A 89 -49.23 18.51 -10.54
C ARG A 89 -48.59 17.13 -10.80
N ALA A 90 -48.60 16.24 -9.79
CA ALA A 90 -48.07 14.86 -9.77
C ALA A 90 -48.56 13.88 -10.86
N ILE A 91 -49.21 14.38 -11.91
CA ILE A 91 -49.81 13.62 -13.00
C ILE A 91 -49.52 14.22 -14.39
N ASN A 92 -48.75 15.32 -14.47
CA ASN A 92 -48.45 16.05 -15.71
C ASN A 92 -46.99 15.87 -16.14
N ALA A 93 -46.58 14.62 -16.30
CA ALA A 93 -45.26 14.26 -16.82
C ALA A 93 -45.36 13.69 -18.25
N LEU A 94 -44.20 13.62 -18.91
CA LEU A 94 -44.07 13.14 -20.28
C LEU A 94 -44.34 11.63 -20.37
N ALA A 95 -45.27 11.21 -21.23
CA ALA A 95 -45.76 9.83 -21.24
C ALA A 95 -44.84 8.84 -21.97
N GLU A 96 -44.44 9.11 -23.21
CA GLU A 96 -43.49 8.28 -23.97
C GLU A 96 -42.46 9.17 -24.65
N PHE A 97 -41.18 8.79 -24.56
CA PHE A 97 -40.09 9.61 -25.05
C PHE A 97 -38.83 8.82 -25.45
N SER A 98 -37.95 9.48 -26.20
CA SER A 98 -36.60 8.99 -26.52
C SER A 98 -35.57 10.08 -26.38
N LEU A 99 -34.33 9.69 -26.08
CA LEU A 99 -33.17 10.55 -26.05
C LEU A 99 -32.26 10.28 -27.25
N SER A 100 -31.73 11.34 -27.84
CA SER A 100 -30.78 11.28 -28.95
C SER A 100 -29.68 12.32 -28.77
N TYR A 101 -28.56 12.13 -29.46
CA TYR A 101 -27.42 13.06 -29.46
C TYR A 101 -26.98 13.39 -30.88
N THR A 102 -26.22 14.46 -31.03
CA THR A 102 -25.56 14.83 -32.28
C THR A 102 -24.11 15.24 -32.03
N THR A 103 -23.31 15.14 -33.09
CA THR A 103 -21.93 15.64 -33.17
C THR A 103 -21.79 16.79 -34.18
N ASP A 104 -22.92 17.24 -34.74
CA ASP A 104 -22.99 18.37 -35.68
C ASP A 104 -22.45 19.63 -35.00
N ALA A 105 -21.69 20.45 -35.72
CA ALA A 105 -21.10 21.68 -35.17
C ALA A 105 -22.18 22.66 -34.65
N GLU A 106 -23.34 22.67 -35.30
CA GLU A 106 -24.49 23.50 -34.96
C GLU A 106 -25.75 22.63 -34.84
N PRO A 107 -26.06 22.09 -33.65
CA PRO A 107 -27.26 21.27 -33.45
C PRO A 107 -28.53 22.04 -33.83
N SER A 108 -29.44 21.40 -34.55
CA SER A 108 -30.73 21.97 -34.97
C SER A 108 -31.83 20.91 -34.98
N LEU A 109 -33.10 21.33 -35.01
CA LEU A 109 -34.24 20.39 -35.02
C LEU A 109 -34.23 19.47 -36.25
N GLU A 110 -33.72 19.96 -37.38
CA GLU A 110 -33.60 19.24 -38.66
C GLU A 110 -32.24 18.55 -38.85
N GLY A 111 -31.35 18.64 -37.86
CA GLY A 111 -30.00 18.07 -37.90
C GLY A 111 -29.96 16.53 -37.83
N THR A 112 -28.75 15.97 -37.85
CA THR A 112 -28.57 14.51 -37.78
C THR A 112 -28.54 14.06 -36.32
N TRP A 113 -29.49 13.22 -35.94
CA TRP A 113 -29.64 12.71 -34.57
C TRP A 113 -29.43 11.20 -34.51
N LYS A 114 -28.61 10.76 -33.56
CA LYS A 114 -28.36 9.35 -33.26
C LYS A 114 -28.99 9.01 -31.91
N THR A 115 -29.71 7.89 -31.85
CA THR A 115 -30.38 7.47 -30.61
C THR A 115 -29.35 7.14 -29.53
N LEU A 116 -29.62 7.62 -28.31
CA LEU A 116 -28.83 7.27 -27.13
C LEU A 116 -29.28 5.90 -26.62
N GLU A 117 -28.31 5.03 -26.31
CA GLU A 117 -28.60 3.77 -25.66
C GLU A 117 -28.85 4.02 -24.18
N VAL A 118 -30.11 3.94 -23.77
CA VAL A 118 -30.47 4.00 -22.35
C VAL A 118 -29.91 2.76 -21.66
N THR A 119 -29.12 2.94 -20.61
CA THR A 119 -28.56 1.85 -19.80
C THR A 119 -29.37 1.64 -18.53
N ARG A 120 -29.76 2.73 -17.85
CA ARG A 120 -30.59 2.72 -16.65
C ARG A 120 -31.65 3.78 -16.72
N PHE A 121 -32.79 3.53 -16.10
CA PHE A 121 -33.82 4.54 -15.92
C PHE A 121 -34.64 4.28 -14.66
N LEU A 122 -35.13 5.36 -14.05
CA LEU A 122 -36.03 5.35 -12.91
C LEU A 122 -36.94 6.57 -12.99
N ALA A 123 -38.18 6.42 -12.53
CA ALA A 123 -39.05 7.54 -12.22
C ALA A 123 -39.29 7.59 -10.70
N GLU A 124 -39.32 8.79 -10.12
CA GLU A 124 -39.70 8.97 -8.71
C GLU A 124 -41.18 8.63 -8.48
N VAL A 125 -42.07 8.99 -9.43
CA VAL A 125 -43.52 8.83 -9.31
C VAL A 125 -44.06 8.05 -10.51
N GLY A 126 -43.78 6.75 -10.54
CA GLY A 126 -44.33 5.82 -11.54
C GLY A 126 -43.39 4.67 -11.85
N THR A 127 -43.62 3.97 -12.95
CA THR A 127 -42.69 2.97 -13.47
C THR A 127 -42.45 3.25 -14.95
N LEU A 128 -41.23 3.64 -15.28
CA LEU A 128 -40.80 3.69 -16.67
C LEU A 128 -40.61 2.25 -17.16
N ARG A 129 -40.96 2.00 -18.42
CA ARG A 129 -40.65 0.76 -19.13
C ARG A 129 -40.09 1.06 -20.51
N ARG A 130 -39.35 0.10 -21.05
CA ARG A 130 -38.92 0.17 -22.44
C ARG A 130 -39.99 -0.40 -23.36
N THR A 131 -40.32 0.33 -24.41
CA THR A 131 -41.24 -0.12 -25.46
C THR A 131 -40.51 -0.96 -26.51
N GLN A 132 -41.25 -1.64 -27.39
CA GLN A 132 -40.67 -2.41 -28.51
C GLN A 132 -39.77 -1.57 -29.43
N ASN A 133 -40.02 -0.25 -29.50
CA ASN A 133 -39.25 0.69 -30.30
C ASN A 133 -38.06 1.31 -29.53
N GLN A 134 -37.63 0.71 -28.43
CA GLN A 134 -36.56 1.21 -27.54
C GLN A 134 -36.82 2.59 -26.90
N ARG A 135 -38.06 3.09 -26.94
CA ARG A 135 -38.48 4.32 -26.23
C ARG A 135 -38.80 4.02 -24.78
N LEU A 136 -38.70 5.03 -23.92
CA LEU A 136 -39.16 4.94 -22.53
C LEU A 136 -40.60 5.40 -22.44
N ARG A 137 -41.44 4.63 -21.75
CA ARG A 137 -42.84 4.94 -21.51
C ARG A 137 -43.15 4.85 -20.03
N LEU A 138 -43.83 5.86 -19.50
CA LEU A 138 -44.38 5.86 -18.16
C LEU A 138 -45.65 5.00 -18.11
N ASP A 139 -45.61 3.94 -17.31
CA ASP A 139 -46.78 3.21 -16.88
C ASP A 139 -47.03 3.55 -15.40
N PHE A 140 -48.27 3.95 -15.07
CA PHE A 140 -48.61 4.39 -13.73
C PHE A 140 -49.30 3.26 -12.95
N PHE A 141 -48.76 2.91 -11.77
CA PHE A 141 -49.47 2.13 -10.76
C PHE A 141 -49.85 3.09 -9.62
N GLN A 142 -51.11 3.09 -9.18
CA GLN A 142 -51.59 3.94 -8.08
C GLN A 142 -50.67 3.87 -6.85
N VAL A 143 -50.07 5.00 -6.47
CA VAL A 143 -49.36 5.16 -5.19
C VAL A 143 -50.10 6.21 -4.36
N SER A 144 -50.49 5.86 -3.14
CA SER A 144 -51.07 6.79 -2.16
C SER A 144 -50.07 7.87 -1.78
N HIS A 145 -50.48 9.14 -1.91
CA HIS A 145 -49.61 10.30 -1.71
C HIS A 145 -49.41 10.62 -0.22
N SER A 146 -48.18 10.97 0.17
CA SER A 146 -47.86 11.65 1.44
C SER A 146 -47.24 13.03 1.16
N GLY A 147 -47.96 13.85 0.37
CA GLY A 147 -47.90 15.33 0.29
C GLY A 147 -46.64 16.16 0.61
N GLN A 148 -45.40 15.70 0.40
CA GLN A 148 -44.19 16.46 0.77
C GLN A 148 -42.99 16.39 -0.21
N ARG A 149 -43.16 16.08 -1.50
CA ARG A 149 -42.01 15.96 -2.45
C ARG A 149 -42.28 16.61 -3.80
N ALA A 150 -41.21 16.83 -4.58
CA ALA A 150 -41.29 17.14 -6.01
C ALA A 150 -42.09 16.04 -6.74
N ASP A 151 -42.79 16.41 -7.80
CA ASP A 151 -43.99 15.67 -8.21
C ASP A 151 -43.75 14.53 -9.23
N ASP A 152 -42.71 14.60 -10.07
CA ASP A 152 -42.13 13.46 -10.79
C ASP A 152 -40.74 13.85 -11.35
N VAL A 153 -39.75 12.96 -11.26
CA VAL A 153 -38.40 13.15 -11.80
C VAL A 153 -37.98 11.86 -12.50
N TYR A 154 -37.48 11.98 -13.73
CA TYR A 154 -36.90 10.85 -14.47
C TYR A 154 -35.39 10.92 -14.40
N HIS A 155 -34.78 9.89 -13.83
CA HIS A 155 -33.34 9.68 -13.82
C HIS A 155 -33.01 8.67 -14.90
N ILE A 156 -32.26 9.07 -15.92
CA ILE A 156 -31.97 8.24 -17.09
C ILE A 156 -30.47 8.27 -17.32
N GLU A 157 -29.82 7.12 -17.28
CA GLU A 157 -28.42 6.99 -17.66
C GLU A 157 -28.36 6.47 -19.09
N VAL A 158 -27.46 7.06 -19.87
CA VAL A 158 -27.30 6.76 -21.29
C VAL A 158 -25.84 6.54 -21.63
N LYS A 159 -25.57 5.56 -22.47
CA LYS A 159 -24.26 5.35 -23.09
C LYS A 159 -24.15 6.22 -24.34
N VAL A 160 -22.99 6.84 -24.50
CA VAL A 160 -22.67 7.68 -25.65
C VAL A 160 -21.69 6.92 -26.55
N PRO A 161 -22.12 6.41 -27.72
CA PRO A 161 -21.26 5.59 -28.58
C PRO A 161 -20.09 6.38 -29.21
N GLU A 162 -20.29 7.66 -29.49
CA GLU A 162 -19.32 8.53 -30.14
C GLU A 162 -18.95 9.70 -29.24
N LYS A 163 -17.65 9.91 -29.06
CA LYS A 163 -17.13 11.07 -28.34
C LYS A 163 -17.50 12.36 -29.08
N ARG A 164 -17.49 13.50 -28.38
CA ARG A 164 -17.78 14.86 -28.88
C ARG A 164 -19.26 15.18 -29.10
N VAL A 165 -20.09 14.97 -28.08
CA VAL A 165 -21.51 15.37 -28.10
C VAL A 165 -21.63 16.89 -28.11
N THR A 166 -22.29 17.45 -29.12
CA THR A 166 -22.50 18.90 -29.25
C THR A 166 -23.92 19.32 -28.89
N GLY A 167 -24.88 18.38 -28.89
CA GLY A 167 -26.24 18.64 -28.46
C GLY A 167 -27.00 17.36 -28.10
N LEU A 168 -28.01 17.53 -27.26
CA LEU A 168 -28.93 16.49 -26.81
C LEU A 168 -30.35 16.82 -27.28
N ARG A 169 -31.11 15.78 -27.62
CA ARG A 169 -32.50 15.87 -28.07
C ARG A 169 -33.39 14.96 -27.26
N LEU A 170 -34.52 15.51 -26.82
CA LEU A 170 -35.63 14.81 -26.19
C LEU A 170 -36.82 14.84 -27.16
N ASP A 171 -37.23 13.67 -27.63
CA ASP A 171 -38.44 13.51 -28.44
C ASP A 171 -39.58 12.95 -27.59
N ALA A 172 -40.71 13.63 -27.61
CA ALA A 172 -41.94 13.34 -26.91
C ALA A 172 -42.98 12.76 -27.89
N TYR A 173 -43.59 11.62 -27.56
CA TYR A 173 -44.53 10.90 -28.43
C TYR A 173 -45.93 10.80 -27.83
N PRO A 174 -46.99 11.08 -28.61
CA PRO A 174 -48.35 10.93 -28.12
C PRO A 174 -48.69 9.45 -27.89
N VAL A 175 -49.29 9.15 -26.73
CA VAL A 175 -49.79 7.81 -26.39
C VAL A 175 -51.32 7.82 -26.25
N PRO A 176 -51.99 6.67 -26.40
CA PRO A 176 -53.41 6.56 -26.07
C PRO A 176 -53.66 6.94 -24.61
N VAL A 177 -54.56 7.89 -24.40
CA VAL A 177 -54.92 8.43 -23.08
C VAL A 177 -56.26 7.87 -22.63
N GLN A 178 -56.34 7.43 -21.38
CA GLN A 178 -57.59 6.89 -20.83
C GLN A 178 -58.67 7.98 -20.75
N GLY A 179 -59.84 7.72 -21.34
CA GLY A 179 -60.96 8.69 -21.35
C GLY A 179 -60.89 9.76 -22.44
N SER A 180 -59.92 9.68 -23.36
CA SER A 180 -59.82 10.52 -24.56
C SER A 180 -59.92 9.65 -25.82
N THR A 181 -60.56 10.16 -26.88
CA THR A 181 -60.57 9.54 -28.22
C THR A 181 -59.29 9.82 -29.01
N GLU A 182 -58.47 10.77 -28.55
CA GLU A 182 -57.25 11.19 -29.22
C GLU A 182 -56.03 11.02 -28.29
N PRO A 183 -54.86 10.68 -28.85
CA PRO A 183 -53.64 10.50 -28.07
C PRO A 183 -53.09 11.83 -27.54
N GLY A 184 -52.31 11.77 -26.48
CA GLY A 184 -51.71 12.94 -25.83
C GLY A 184 -50.26 12.68 -25.39
N LEU A 185 -49.50 13.74 -25.19
CA LEU A 185 -48.11 13.68 -24.71
C LEU A 185 -47.98 13.42 -23.21
N SER A 186 -49.07 13.57 -22.44
CA SER A 186 -49.12 13.25 -21.01
C SER A 186 -50.06 12.07 -20.74
N TYR A 187 -49.89 11.43 -19.58
CA TYR A 187 -50.59 10.18 -19.27
C TYR A 187 -52.09 10.39 -18.94
N TRP A 188 -52.47 11.47 -18.24
CA TRP A 188 -53.78 11.61 -17.58
C TRP A 188 -54.84 12.47 -18.31
N GLY A 189 -54.65 12.82 -19.58
CA GLY A 189 -55.62 13.61 -20.34
C GLY A 189 -54.98 14.35 -21.51
N PRO A 190 -55.72 15.16 -22.29
CA PRO A 190 -55.13 16.11 -23.24
C PRO A 190 -54.45 17.30 -22.52
N TYR A 191 -53.90 17.07 -21.33
CA TYR A 191 -53.25 18.08 -20.51
C TYR A 191 -51.80 18.23 -20.92
N ASP A 192 -51.28 19.42 -20.68
CA ASP A 192 -49.90 19.79 -20.89
C ASP A 192 -48.96 19.17 -19.84
N TYR A 193 -47.73 18.84 -20.25
CA TYR A 193 -46.61 18.64 -19.32
C TYR A 193 -45.77 19.91 -19.28
N THR A 194 -45.11 20.17 -18.16
CA THR A 194 -44.16 21.27 -18.07
C THR A 194 -42.84 20.71 -17.57
N LEU A 195 -41.87 20.58 -18.48
CA LEU A 195 -40.51 20.19 -18.16
C LEU A 195 -39.78 21.43 -17.65
N THR A 196 -39.54 21.50 -16.36
CA THR A 196 -38.93 22.68 -15.71
C THR A 196 -37.43 22.69 -15.86
N GLU A 197 -36.80 21.52 -15.95
CA GLU A 197 -35.35 21.40 -16.11
C GLU A 197 -35.01 20.11 -16.87
N PHE A 198 -34.18 20.26 -17.90
CA PHE A 198 -33.48 19.22 -18.65
C PHE A 198 -32.01 19.30 -18.25
N ARG A 199 -31.60 18.41 -17.36
CA ARG A 199 -30.22 18.35 -16.89
C ARG A 199 -29.51 17.18 -17.52
N ALA A 200 -28.27 17.41 -17.95
CA ALA A 200 -27.35 16.33 -18.27
C ALA A 200 -26.05 16.53 -17.48
N SER A 201 -25.48 15.43 -17.01
CA SER A 201 -24.20 15.43 -16.29
C SER A 201 -23.34 14.31 -16.82
N ILE A 202 -22.03 14.53 -16.90
CA ILE A 202 -21.06 13.48 -17.20
C ILE A 202 -21.06 12.50 -16.03
N LEU A 203 -21.39 11.24 -16.31
CA LEU A 203 -21.39 10.20 -15.30
C LEU A 203 -20.01 9.54 -15.27
N ILE A 204 -19.20 9.91 -14.28
CA ILE A 204 -17.92 9.23 -14.02
C ILE A 204 -18.21 8.08 -13.07
N ARG A 205 -18.30 6.86 -13.61
CA ARG A 205 -18.41 5.66 -12.79
C ARG A 205 -17.03 5.24 -12.30
N GLU A 206 -16.77 5.45 -11.02
CA GLU A 206 -15.60 4.95 -10.30
C GLU A 206 -15.69 3.44 -10.06
N THR A 207 -15.73 2.67 -11.15
CA THR A 207 -15.82 1.20 -11.13
C THR A 207 -14.57 0.56 -11.71
N THR A 208 -14.18 -0.58 -11.17
CA THR A 208 -13.14 -1.45 -11.73
C THR A 208 -13.74 -2.69 -12.42
N ASN A 209 -15.07 -2.79 -12.48
CA ASN A 209 -15.80 -3.81 -13.24
C ASN A 209 -15.69 -3.53 -14.75
N ILE A 210 -14.92 -4.35 -15.47
CA ILE A 210 -14.70 -4.23 -16.91
C ILE A 210 -15.81 -4.89 -17.75
N ALA A 211 -16.75 -5.60 -17.15
CA ALA A 211 -17.92 -6.12 -17.87
C ALA A 211 -19.06 -5.10 -17.93
N LEU A 212 -19.03 -4.04 -17.13
CA LEU A 212 -20.10 -3.05 -17.07
C LEU A 212 -20.33 -2.41 -18.45
N TYR A 213 -21.57 -2.50 -18.94
CA TYR A 213 -22.07 -2.04 -20.24
C TYR A 213 -21.36 -2.61 -21.46
N HIS A 214 -20.63 -3.71 -21.29
CA HIS A 214 -20.05 -4.40 -22.41
C HIS A 214 -21.10 -5.19 -23.20
N PRO A 215 -20.95 -5.32 -24.53
CA PRO A 215 -21.92 -6.03 -25.34
C PRO A 215 -22.11 -7.48 -24.86
N THR A 216 -23.35 -7.81 -24.54
CA THR A 216 -23.74 -9.15 -24.09
C THR A 216 -24.74 -9.76 -25.05
N ARG A 217 -24.56 -11.06 -25.36
CA ARG A 217 -25.40 -11.84 -26.28
C ARG A 217 -25.83 -13.14 -25.60
N SER A 218 -26.95 -13.68 -26.05
CA SER A 218 -27.40 -15.03 -25.70
C SER A 218 -27.47 -15.90 -26.95
N SER A 219 -27.29 -17.21 -26.78
CA SER A 219 -27.38 -18.15 -27.91
C SER A 219 -28.81 -18.36 -28.42
N HIS A 220 -29.80 -18.13 -27.56
CA HIS A 220 -31.24 -18.21 -27.86
C HIS A 220 -31.98 -17.06 -27.19
N ASP A 221 -33.28 -16.94 -27.48
CA ASP A 221 -34.15 -15.92 -26.89
C ASP A 221 -34.20 -16.02 -25.36
N VAL A 222 -34.20 -14.86 -24.71
CA VAL A 222 -34.38 -14.71 -23.26
C VAL A 222 -35.86 -14.49 -22.93
N PHE A 223 -36.24 -14.80 -21.68
CA PHE A 223 -37.64 -14.82 -21.27
C PHE A 223 -38.34 -13.45 -21.32
N TYR A 224 -39.58 -13.45 -21.82
CA TYR A 224 -40.49 -12.30 -21.79
C TYR A 224 -41.79 -12.69 -21.07
N ASP A 225 -42.14 -11.96 -20.03
CA ASP A 225 -43.30 -12.26 -19.18
C ASP A 225 -44.61 -11.59 -19.65
N GLY A 226 -44.55 -10.79 -20.73
CA GLY A 226 -45.71 -10.04 -21.23
C GLY A 226 -46.11 -8.82 -20.37
N SER A 227 -45.48 -8.59 -19.22
CA SER A 227 -45.76 -7.47 -18.31
C SER A 227 -45.00 -6.19 -18.65
N GLY A 228 -44.06 -6.26 -19.60
CA GLY A 228 -43.21 -5.15 -20.02
C GLY A 228 -41.80 -5.16 -19.43
N TYR A 229 -41.48 -6.08 -18.52
CA TYR A 229 -40.11 -6.43 -18.15
C TYR A 229 -39.51 -7.35 -19.22
N LEU A 230 -39.02 -6.75 -20.31
CA LEU A 230 -38.22 -7.50 -21.29
C LEU A 230 -36.87 -7.81 -20.64
N GLN A 231 -36.62 -9.10 -20.34
CA GLN A 231 -35.26 -9.51 -20.05
C GLN A 231 -34.43 -9.36 -21.33
N ASP A 232 -33.22 -8.85 -21.20
CA ASP A 232 -32.29 -8.65 -22.29
C ASP A 232 -30.93 -9.22 -21.84
N PRO A 233 -30.13 -9.85 -22.71
CA PRO A 233 -28.78 -10.29 -22.33
C PRO A 233 -27.92 -9.16 -21.75
N ARG A 234 -28.14 -7.90 -22.14
CA ARG A 234 -27.43 -6.75 -21.57
C ARG A 234 -27.72 -6.51 -20.08
N ASN A 235 -28.80 -7.08 -19.56
CA ASN A 235 -29.12 -7.02 -18.13
C ASN A 235 -28.03 -7.67 -17.26
N LEU A 236 -27.23 -8.60 -17.79
CA LEU A 236 -26.11 -9.19 -17.02
C LEU A 236 -24.96 -8.21 -16.77
N THR A 237 -24.97 -7.05 -17.41
CA THR A 237 -23.85 -6.11 -17.43
C THR A 237 -24.32 -4.66 -17.25
N ASP A 238 -25.55 -4.44 -16.77
CA ASP A 238 -26.15 -3.11 -16.68
C ASP A 238 -25.86 -2.41 -15.33
N GLY A 239 -25.25 -3.12 -14.38
CA GLY A 239 -24.95 -2.63 -13.04
C GLY A 239 -26.19 -2.50 -12.15
N ILE A 240 -27.31 -3.15 -12.50
CA ILE A 240 -28.58 -3.11 -11.78
C ILE A 240 -28.87 -4.51 -11.20
N PRO A 241 -28.56 -4.76 -9.92
CA PRO A 241 -28.80 -6.05 -9.27
C PRO A 241 -30.26 -6.56 -9.25
N ALA A 242 -31.21 -5.72 -9.66
CA ALA A 242 -32.64 -6.03 -9.72
C ALA A 242 -33.09 -6.54 -11.10
N THR A 243 -32.31 -6.32 -12.16
CA THR A 243 -32.57 -6.94 -13.46
C THR A 243 -32.04 -8.38 -13.45
N MET A 244 -32.51 -9.18 -14.41
CA MET A 244 -32.05 -10.55 -14.58
C MET A 244 -32.29 -11.01 -16.01
N ALA A 245 -31.58 -12.06 -16.41
CA ALA A 245 -31.76 -12.73 -17.69
C ALA A 245 -31.69 -14.25 -17.52
N HIS A 246 -32.58 -14.95 -18.21
CA HIS A 246 -32.59 -16.40 -18.33
C HIS A 246 -33.21 -16.85 -19.67
N PRO A 247 -32.98 -18.11 -20.10
CA PRO A 247 -33.56 -18.65 -21.33
C PRO A 247 -35.09 -18.50 -21.36
N HIS A 248 -35.65 -18.23 -22.53
CA HIS A 248 -37.10 -18.30 -22.73
C HIS A 248 -37.63 -19.74 -22.69
N ASP A 249 -36.92 -20.65 -23.37
CA ASP A 249 -37.24 -22.07 -23.39
C ASP A 249 -36.63 -22.77 -22.16
N PRO A 250 -37.45 -23.38 -21.29
CA PRO A 250 -36.98 -24.06 -20.08
C PRO A 250 -36.07 -25.27 -20.35
N GLU A 251 -36.14 -25.89 -21.53
CA GLU A 251 -35.51 -27.19 -21.81
C GLU A 251 -34.12 -27.09 -22.45
N LEU A 252 -33.63 -25.89 -22.78
CA LEU A 252 -32.37 -25.71 -23.49
C LEU A 252 -31.14 -26.24 -22.73
N GLY A 253 -31.15 -26.11 -21.39
CA GLY A 253 -30.06 -26.56 -20.52
C GLY A 253 -28.68 -26.11 -21.02
N LYS A 254 -27.80 -27.09 -21.30
CA LYS A 254 -26.41 -26.86 -21.76
C LYS A 254 -26.29 -26.17 -23.12
N SER A 255 -27.35 -26.17 -23.92
CA SER A 255 -27.35 -25.54 -25.25
C SER A 255 -27.48 -24.02 -25.15
N PHE A 256 -27.94 -23.51 -24.01
CA PHE A 256 -28.03 -22.07 -23.75
C PHE A 256 -26.74 -21.54 -23.12
N PHE A 257 -26.26 -20.40 -23.63
CA PHE A 257 -25.14 -19.68 -23.06
C PHE A 257 -25.26 -18.17 -23.27
N PHE A 258 -24.65 -17.41 -22.36
CA PHE A 258 -24.39 -15.99 -22.50
C PHE A 258 -22.95 -15.74 -22.94
N GLU A 259 -22.72 -14.68 -23.71
CA GLU A 259 -21.40 -14.23 -24.14
C GLU A 259 -21.24 -12.74 -23.89
N ILE A 260 -20.17 -12.37 -23.21
CA ILE A 260 -19.83 -10.97 -22.90
C ILE A 260 -18.52 -10.65 -23.62
N ASP A 261 -18.50 -9.59 -24.43
CA ASP A 261 -17.28 -9.05 -25.05
C ASP A 261 -16.69 -7.94 -24.19
N LEU A 262 -15.61 -8.23 -23.44
CA LEU A 262 -14.91 -7.27 -22.59
C LEU A 262 -14.15 -6.18 -23.38
N GLY A 263 -14.24 -6.20 -24.72
CA GLY A 263 -13.67 -5.21 -25.63
C GLY A 263 -12.16 -5.32 -25.83
N ARG A 264 -11.42 -5.83 -24.85
CA ARG A 264 -9.99 -6.14 -24.92
C ARG A 264 -9.66 -7.42 -24.16
N GLU A 265 -8.49 -7.98 -24.47
CA GLU A 265 -7.92 -9.05 -23.64
C GLU A 265 -7.47 -8.48 -22.29
N ALA A 266 -7.91 -9.10 -21.20
CA ALA A 266 -7.58 -8.71 -19.83
C ALA A 266 -7.19 -9.93 -19.00
N TYR A 267 -6.20 -9.76 -18.11
CA TYR A 267 -5.86 -10.74 -17.07
C TYR A 267 -6.78 -10.50 -15.88
N LEU A 268 -7.55 -11.50 -15.48
CA LEU A 268 -8.60 -11.31 -14.47
C LEU A 268 -8.07 -11.63 -13.07
N ASP A 269 -8.56 -10.91 -12.07
CA ASP A 269 -8.39 -11.26 -10.65
C ASP A 269 -9.53 -12.17 -10.21
N HIS A 270 -10.78 -11.73 -10.43
CA HIS A 270 -11.97 -12.51 -10.12
C HIS A 270 -13.17 -12.10 -10.99
N ILE A 271 -14.19 -12.97 -11.01
CA ILE A 271 -15.49 -12.74 -11.66
C ILE A 271 -16.56 -12.95 -10.59
N ASN A 272 -17.43 -11.96 -10.38
CA ASN A 272 -18.59 -12.08 -9.52
C ASN A 272 -19.82 -12.42 -10.35
N LEU A 273 -20.50 -13.50 -9.97
CA LEU A 273 -21.81 -13.86 -10.52
C LEU A 273 -22.84 -13.54 -9.45
N ARG A 274 -23.83 -12.69 -9.76
CA ARG A 274 -24.86 -12.29 -8.80
C ARG A 274 -26.18 -13.03 -9.06
N ASN A 275 -26.73 -13.58 -7.98
CA ASN A 275 -28.02 -14.26 -8.01
C ASN A 275 -29.18 -13.26 -7.95
N ARG A 276 -30.35 -13.68 -8.43
CA ARG A 276 -31.61 -12.94 -8.31
C ARG A 276 -32.03 -12.78 -6.84
N TYR A 277 -32.73 -11.70 -6.52
CA TYR A 277 -33.18 -11.40 -5.15
C TYR A 277 -34.49 -12.12 -4.74
N ASP A 278 -35.23 -12.75 -5.67
CA ASP A 278 -36.52 -13.37 -5.40
C ASP A 278 -36.45 -14.87 -5.08
N PHE A 279 -37.30 -15.32 -4.16
CA PHE A 279 -37.35 -16.70 -3.68
C PHE A 279 -37.89 -17.65 -4.78
N GLY A 280 -37.12 -18.68 -5.15
CA GLY A 280 -37.50 -19.68 -6.15
C GLY A 280 -36.35 -20.64 -6.50
N THR A 281 -36.67 -21.72 -7.22
CA THR A 281 -35.75 -22.82 -7.59
C THR A 281 -34.37 -22.34 -8.04
N ASP A 282 -33.31 -22.99 -7.55
CA ASP A 282 -31.93 -22.63 -7.89
C ASP A 282 -31.61 -22.86 -9.37
N ARG A 283 -31.25 -21.77 -10.06
CA ARG A 283 -30.84 -21.76 -11.49
C ARG A 283 -29.42 -21.24 -11.68
N MET A 284 -28.65 -21.13 -10.60
CA MET A 284 -27.30 -20.57 -10.56
C MET A 284 -26.24 -21.59 -10.13
N SER A 285 -26.61 -22.85 -9.88
CA SER A 285 -25.66 -23.94 -9.68
C SER A 285 -25.05 -24.45 -10.98
N GLN A 286 -23.87 -25.07 -10.84
CA GLN A 286 -23.15 -25.77 -11.91
C GLN A 286 -22.88 -24.92 -13.16
N LEU A 287 -22.72 -23.60 -12.98
CA LEU A 287 -22.36 -22.68 -14.06
C LEU A 287 -20.97 -22.97 -14.55
N GLU A 288 -20.81 -23.06 -15.86
CA GLU A 288 -19.54 -23.28 -16.52
C GLU A 288 -19.09 -21.99 -17.21
N LEU A 289 -17.89 -21.55 -16.84
CA LEU A 289 -17.30 -20.32 -17.32
C LEU A 289 -16.12 -20.65 -18.22
N ARG A 290 -16.05 -19.99 -19.37
CA ARG A 290 -14.94 -20.09 -20.30
C ARG A 290 -14.46 -18.69 -20.67
N LEU A 291 -13.15 -18.48 -20.64
CA LEU A 291 -12.49 -17.28 -21.10
C LEU A 291 -11.69 -17.60 -22.36
N GLY A 292 -11.73 -16.72 -23.35
CA GLY A 292 -10.98 -16.91 -24.58
C GLY A 292 -10.73 -15.61 -25.33
N GLN A 293 -9.85 -15.69 -26.32
CA GLN A 293 -9.54 -14.56 -27.19
C GLN A 293 -10.56 -14.39 -28.32
N ASP A 294 -11.13 -15.49 -28.82
CA ASP A 294 -12.08 -15.50 -29.94
C ASP A 294 -13.29 -16.38 -29.62
N LEU A 295 -14.50 -15.87 -29.89
CA LEU A 295 -15.75 -16.63 -29.71
C LEU A 295 -15.82 -17.91 -30.54
N ALA A 296 -15.11 -17.96 -31.67
CA ALA A 296 -15.09 -19.13 -32.54
C ALA A 296 -14.38 -20.34 -31.92
N THR A 297 -13.38 -20.10 -31.06
CA THR A 297 -12.52 -21.14 -30.47
C THR A 297 -12.75 -21.33 -28.98
N ILE A 298 -13.48 -20.41 -28.32
CA ILE A 298 -13.72 -20.43 -26.87
C ILE A 298 -14.32 -21.75 -26.36
N GLU A 299 -15.05 -22.49 -27.20
CA GLU A 299 -15.60 -23.79 -26.82
C GLU A 299 -14.54 -24.91 -26.83
N GLN A 300 -13.71 -24.98 -27.87
CA GLN A 300 -12.75 -26.08 -28.05
C GLN A 300 -11.42 -25.83 -27.33
N SER A 301 -10.95 -24.58 -27.31
CA SER A 301 -9.66 -24.18 -26.77
C SER A 301 -9.74 -22.84 -26.03
N PRO A 302 -10.46 -22.78 -24.89
CA PRO A 302 -10.46 -21.60 -24.05
C PRO A 302 -9.09 -21.36 -23.41
N ASN A 303 -8.77 -20.10 -23.15
CA ASN A 303 -7.60 -19.72 -22.33
C ASN A 303 -7.75 -20.26 -20.91
N TRP A 304 -8.97 -20.20 -20.36
CA TRP A 304 -9.32 -20.75 -19.05
C TRP A 304 -10.75 -21.29 -19.02
N ARG A 305 -10.94 -22.38 -18.28
CA ARG A 305 -12.24 -23.01 -18.05
C ARG A 305 -12.40 -23.38 -16.59
N GLY A 306 -13.52 -23.02 -15.99
CA GLY A 306 -13.86 -23.35 -14.62
C GLY A 306 -15.36 -23.54 -14.41
N GLN A 307 -15.74 -23.92 -13.20
CA GLN A 307 -17.13 -24.16 -12.85
C GLN A 307 -17.46 -23.54 -11.48
N SER A 308 -18.57 -22.81 -11.39
CA SER A 308 -19.15 -22.41 -10.11
C SER A 308 -19.98 -23.55 -9.52
N ARG A 309 -19.85 -23.78 -8.21
CA ARG A 309 -20.66 -24.74 -7.44
C ARG A 309 -20.78 -26.09 -8.14
N ALA A 310 -19.63 -26.69 -8.45
CA ALA A 310 -19.56 -28.01 -9.09
C ALA A 310 -20.21 -29.12 -8.24
N ASP A 311 -20.36 -28.89 -6.94
CA ASP A 311 -21.07 -29.75 -5.99
C ASP A 311 -22.61 -29.68 -6.11
N GLY A 312 -23.14 -28.73 -6.90
CA GLY A 312 -24.58 -28.49 -7.02
C GLY A 312 -25.18 -27.76 -5.83
N SER A 313 -24.37 -27.17 -4.95
CA SER A 313 -24.86 -26.23 -3.95
C SER A 313 -25.49 -25.02 -4.62
N HIS A 314 -26.34 -24.28 -3.89
CA HIS A 314 -27.00 -23.09 -4.41
C HIS A 314 -26.78 -21.88 -3.50
N PRO A 315 -26.60 -20.68 -4.09
CA PRO A 315 -26.48 -19.46 -3.32
C PRO A 315 -27.83 -19.02 -2.74
N GLU A 316 -27.78 -18.31 -1.62
CA GLU A 316 -28.94 -17.57 -1.09
C GLU A 316 -29.45 -16.54 -2.13
N PRO A 317 -30.73 -16.15 -2.09
CA PRO A 317 -31.24 -15.08 -2.94
C PRO A 317 -30.42 -13.79 -2.80
N GLY A 318 -29.99 -13.23 -3.93
CA GLY A 318 -29.17 -12.01 -4.00
C GLY A 318 -27.69 -12.21 -3.65
N ALA A 319 -27.25 -13.43 -3.30
CA ALA A 319 -25.85 -13.70 -3.01
C ALA A 319 -24.98 -13.60 -4.27
N VAL A 320 -23.68 -13.39 -4.04
CA VAL A 320 -22.66 -13.27 -5.07
C VAL A 320 -21.69 -14.43 -4.96
N ASP A 321 -21.52 -15.16 -6.06
CA ASP A 321 -20.51 -16.20 -6.21
C ASP A 321 -19.26 -15.61 -6.88
N THR A 322 -18.15 -15.54 -6.14
CA THR A 322 -16.87 -15.04 -6.65
C THR A 322 -16.01 -16.18 -7.20
N ILE A 323 -15.63 -16.06 -8.46
CA ILE A 323 -14.81 -17.03 -9.20
C ILE A 323 -13.39 -16.49 -9.35
N PHE A 324 -12.43 -17.21 -8.77
CA PHE A 324 -11.00 -16.95 -8.90
C PHE A 324 -10.35 -17.89 -9.91
N ALA A 325 -9.13 -17.56 -10.34
CA ALA A 325 -8.32 -18.39 -11.22
C ALA A 325 -8.19 -19.87 -10.75
N SER A 326 -8.17 -20.08 -9.43
CA SER A 326 -8.04 -21.40 -8.77
C SER A 326 -9.25 -22.33 -8.95
N HIS A 327 -10.42 -21.78 -9.33
CA HIS A 327 -11.63 -22.56 -9.56
C HIS A 327 -11.69 -23.22 -10.95
N GLY A 328 -10.61 -23.13 -11.73
CA GLY A 328 -10.54 -23.67 -13.08
C GLY A 328 -9.13 -24.08 -13.50
N LYS A 329 -8.97 -24.31 -14.79
CA LYS A 329 -7.71 -24.69 -15.43
C LYS A 329 -7.42 -23.77 -16.61
N GLY A 330 -6.14 -23.42 -16.77
CA GLY A 330 -5.65 -22.54 -17.84
C GLY A 330 -5.22 -21.17 -17.31
N THR A 331 -5.05 -20.21 -18.22
CA THR A 331 -4.66 -18.84 -17.91
C THR A 331 -5.91 -17.99 -17.74
N PHE A 332 -6.17 -17.48 -16.54
CA PHE A 332 -7.37 -16.70 -16.19
C PHE A 332 -7.36 -15.31 -16.83
N ALA A 333 -7.50 -15.30 -18.15
CA ALA A 333 -7.42 -14.13 -19.01
C ALA A 333 -8.21 -14.37 -20.30
N GLY A 334 -8.74 -13.30 -20.90
CA GLY A 334 -9.40 -13.37 -22.19
C GLY A 334 -10.12 -12.08 -22.53
N ARG A 335 -10.61 -11.98 -23.77
CA ARG A 335 -11.48 -10.89 -24.22
C ARG A 335 -12.96 -11.25 -24.08
N TYR A 336 -13.30 -12.52 -24.32
CA TYR A 336 -14.67 -12.99 -24.25
C TYR A 336 -14.88 -13.89 -23.05
N LEU A 337 -15.99 -13.68 -22.35
CA LEU A 337 -16.48 -14.56 -21.29
C LEU A 337 -17.75 -15.25 -21.77
N ARG A 338 -17.73 -16.59 -21.83
CA ARG A 338 -18.93 -17.41 -22.07
C ARG A 338 -19.38 -18.06 -20.78
N ILE A 339 -20.67 -17.97 -20.49
CA ILE A 339 -21.31 -18.57 -19.31
C ILE A 339 -22.43 -19.50 -19.78
N SER A 340 -22.30 -20.79 -19.45
CA SER A 340 -23.31 -21.82 -19.70
C SER A 340 -23.71 -22.49 -18.37
N SER A 341 -24.78 -23.29 -18.34
CA SER A 341 -25.13 -24.08 -17.15
C SER A 341 -25.16 -25.58 -17.47
N ASN A 342 -24.60 -26.38 -16.56
CA ASN A 342 -24.78 -27.82 -16.55
C ASN A 342 -25.95 -28.27 -15.65
N SER A 343 -26.64 -27.32 -15.00
CA SER A 343 -27.75 -27.61 -14.10
C SER A 343 -28.92 -28.24 -14.84
N PRO A 344 -29.56 -29.29 -14.28
CA PRO A 344 -30.77 -29.88 -14.85
C PRO A 344 -32.03 -29.02 -14.60
N ILE A 345 -31.91 -27.92 -13.86
CA ILE A 345 -33.05 -27.09 -13.48
C ILE A 345 -33.56 -26.28 -14.70
N PRO A 346 -34.88 -26.28 -14.97
CA PRO A 346 -35.46 -25.49 -16.05
C PRO A 346 -35.11 -24.01 -15.96
N TYR A 347 -34.92 -23.38 -17.14
CA TYR A 347 -34.54 -21.97 -17.28
C TYR A 347 -33.15 -21.62 -16.70
N SER A 348 -32.24 -22.58 -16.60
CA SER A 348 -30.83 -22.32 -16.24
C SER A 348 -29.98 -22.04 -17.48
N PRO A 349 -28.97 -21.15 -17.43
CA PRO A 349 -28.60 -20.28 -16.31
C PRO A 349 -29.53 -19.07 -16.13
N GLN A 350 -29.77 -18.67 -14.87
CA GLN A 350 -30.37 -17.38 -14.54
C GLN A 350 -29.39 -16.55 -13.72
N LEU A 351 -29.09 -15.33 -14.17
CA LEU A 351 -28.16 -14.40 -13.53
C LEU A 351 -28.78 -13.02 -13.42
N ALA A 352 -28.49 -12.33 -12.32
CA ALA A 352 -28.86 -10.92 -12.15
C ALA A 352 -27.80 -10.00 -12.74
N GLU A 353 -26.53 -10.23 -12.39
CA GLU A 353 -25.40 -9.40 -12.84
C GLU A 353 -24.14 -10.28 -12.95
N VAL A 354 -23.25 -9.93 -13.86
CA VAL A 354 -21.92 -10.48 -14.03
C VAL A 354 -20.92 -9.32 -13.98
N GLU A 355 -20.09 -9.34 -12.95
CA GLU A 355 -19.04 -8.35 -12.78
C GLU A 355 -17.68 -9.04 -13.02
N VAL A 356 -16.83 -8.42 -13.82
CA VAL A 356 -15.53 -8.96 -14.18
C VAL A 356 -14.46 -7.97 -13.75
N TYR A 357 -13.49 -8.42 -12.98
CA TYR A 357 -12.44 -7.57 -12.41
C TYR A 357 -11.07 -7.97 -12.96
N GLU A 358 -10.44 -7.04 -13.69
CA GLU A 358 -9.08 -7.19 -14.22
C GLU A 358 -8.05 -7.04 -13.10
N SER A 359 -7.00 -7.87 -13.07
CA SER A 359 -5.89 -7.72 -12.14
C SER A 359 -5.19 -6.37 -12.28
N ARG A 360 -5.06 -5.69 -11.15
CA ARG A 360 -4.56 -4.34 -10.90
C ARG A 360 -3.23 -4.39 -10.18
N THR A 361 -2.22 -4.94 -10.86
CA THR A 361 -0.85 -4.99 -10.31
C THR A 361 -0.27 -3.58 -10.21
N ALA A 362 -0.09 -3.08 -8.98
CA ALA A 362 0.54 -1.79 -8.74
C ALA A 362 2.02 -1.79 -9.16
N THR A 363 2.47 -0.70 -9.78
CA THR A 363 3.84 -0.50 -10.24
C THR A 363 4.50 0.63 -9.48
N LEU A 364 5.73 0.40 -8.99
CA LEU A 364 6.51 1.44 -8.30
C LEU A 364 7.09 2.39 -9.34
N VAL A 365 6.71 3.67 -9.28
CA VAL A 365 7.14 4.69 -10.26
C VAL A 365 8.11 5.69 -9.68
N GLU A 366 8.10 5.87 -8.36
CA GLU A 366 9.03 6.76 -7.67
C GLU A 366 9.36 6.22 -6.29
N ALA A 367 10.64 6.29 -5.93
CA ALA A 367 11.11 5.99 -4.59
C ALA A 367 12.08 7.08 -4.13
N ARG A 368 11.91 7.57 -2.91
CA ARG A 368 12.75 8.60 -2.31
C ARG A 368 13.18 8.24 -0.89
N ALA A 369 14.44 8.47 -0.56
CA ALA A 369 14.94 8.44 0.82
C ALA A 369 15.35 9.85 1.24
N ASP A 370 14.75 10.37 2.32
CA ASP A 370 14.96 11.74 2.81
C ASP A 370 14.89 12.83 1.71
N GLY A 371 13.99 12.63 0.75
CA GLY A 371 13.79 13.54 -0.40
C GLY A 371 14.71 13.30 -1.60
N GLN A 372 15.72 12.42 -1.50
CA GLN A 372 16.55 12.04 -2.64
C GLN A 372 15.95 10.87 -3.41
N ASN A 373 15.88 10.98 -4.73
CA ASN A 373 15.40 9.90 -5.59
C ASN A 373 16.33 8.68 -5.55
N LEU A 374 15.72 7.51 -5.39
CA LEU A 374 16.39 6.21 -5.45
C LEU A 374 16.20 5.60 -6.84
N ALA A 375 17.19 4.83 -7.29
CA ALA A 375 17.05 4.04 -8.51
C ALA A 375 16.06 2.90 -8.28
N ILE A 376 15.08 2.77 -9.17
CA ILE A 376 14.08 1.69 -9.14
C ILE A 376 14.63 0.53 -9.96
N GLU A 377 15.36 -0.36 -9.29
CA GLU A 377 15.83 -1.63 -9.82
C GLU A 377 15.08 -2.78 -9.13
N ASP A 378 15.46 -4.04 -9.38
CA ASP A 378 14.89 -5.22 -8.69
C ASP A 378 14.97 -5.12 -7.16
N ARG A 379 16.00 -4.43 -6.66
CA ARG A 379 16.21 -4.15 -5.24
C ARG A 379 16.36 -2.66 -5.02
N LEU A 380 15.48 -2.09 -4.21
CA LEU A 380 15.56 -0.71 -3.78
C LEU A 380 16.62 -0.56 -2.69
N ILE A 381 17.77 0.00 -3.04
CA ILE A 381 18.87 0.20 -2.11
C ILE A 381 18.71 1.54 -1.40
N VAL A 382 18.44 1.51 -0.10
CA VAL A 382 18.30 2.70 0.73
C VAL A 382 19.65 3.04 1.38
N PRO A 383 20.12 4.30 1.31
CA PRO A 383 21.34 4.76 1.96
C PRO A 383 21.34 4.50 3.48
N PRO A 384 22.52 4.30 4.08
CA PRO A 384 22.62 4.13 5.53
C PRO A 384 22.24 5.43 6.26
N GLY A 385 21.50 5.30 7.35
CA GLY A 385 21.12 6.44 8.19
C GLY A 385 19.90 7.22 7.70
N SER A 386 19.21 6.73 6.65
CA SER A 386 17.97 7.37 6.20
C SER A 386 16.87 7.33 7.25
N LEU A 387 16.06 8.39 7.32
CA LEU A 387 15.00 8.54 8.32
C LEU A 387 13.60 8.36 7.73
N ARG A 388 13.41 8.76 6.47
CA ARG A 388 12.12 8.69 5.78
C ARG A 388 12.26 8.00 4.44
N LEU A 389 11.29 7.14 4.15
CA LEU A 389 11.12 6.49 2.87
C LEU A 389 9.76 6.88 2.28
N ALA A 390 9.76 7.37 1.05
CA ALA A 390 8.55 7.67 0.30
C ALA A 390 8.51 6.81 -0.98
N LEU A 391 7.41 6.11 -1.20
CA LEU A 391 7.18 5.24 -2.35
C LEU A 391 5.90 5.68 -3.05
N ARG A 392 5.97 6.01 -4.34
CA ARG A 392 4.80 6.33 -5.16
C ARG A 392 4.53 5.19 -6.11
N TRP A 393 3.29 4.75 -6.10
CA TRP A 393 2.78 3.67 -6.94
C TRP A 393 1.84 4.22 -8.00
N GLU A 394 1.70 3.49 -9.09
CA GLU A 394 0.69 3.72 -10.12
C GLU A 394 -0.01 2.39 -10.45
N ILE A 395 -1.31 2.47 -10.70
CA ILE A 395 -2.13 1.35 -11.17
C ILE A 395 -2.49 1.66 -12.63
N PRO A 396 -1.86 0.98 -13.61
CA PRO A 396 -2.03 1.33 -15.02
C PRO A 396 -3.42 1.01 -15.58
N GLN A 397 -4.20 0.16 -14.92
CA GLN A 397 -5.54 -0.25 -15.33
C GLN A 397 -6.56 0.90 -15.13
N PRO A 398 -7.56 1.05 -16.02
CA PRO A 398 -8.57 2.11 -15.93
C PRO A 398 -9.51 1.93 -14.73
N GLY A 399 -10.20 3.01 -14.37
CA GLY A 399 -11.06 3.08 -13.18
C GLY A 399 -10.25 3.26 -11.89
N MET A 400 -10.82 3.88 -10.87
CA MET A 400 -10.26 3.98 -9.51
C MET A 400 -11.41 3.84 -8.52
N PRO A 401 -11.24 3.13 -7.39
CA PRO A 401 -12.23 3.12 -6.31
C PRO A 401 -12.33 4.50 -5.63
N SER A 402 -13.52 4.84 -5.16
CA SER A 402 -13.90 6.19 -4.70
C SER A 402 -13.20 6.74 -3.44
N LYS A 403 -12.60 5.86 -2.61
CA LYS A 403 -12.10 6.27 -1.27
C LYS A 403 -10.79 5.62 -0.83
N THR A 404 -10.57 4.35 -1.15
CA THR A 404 -9.36 3.61 -0.75
C THR A 404 -8.76 2.95 -1.98
N ALA A 405 -7.55 3.37 -2.36
CA ALA A 405 -6.91 2.87 -3.57
C ALA A 405 -6.08 1.61 -3.32
N ILE A 406 -5.35 1.57 -2.20
CA ILE A 406 -4.38 0.51 -1.92
C ILE A 406 -4.30 0.15 -0.43
N ARG A 407 -3.81 -1.05 -0.14
CA ARG A 407 -3.26 -1.42 1.16
C ARG A 407 -1.82 -1.87 1.00
N TRP A 408 -1.02 -1.66 2.02
CA TRP A 408 0.40 -2.01 1.98
C TRP A 408 0.89 -2.56 3.32
N ARG A 409 1.99 -3.30 3.28
CA ARG A 409 2.72 -3.76 4.46
C ARG A 409 4.21 -3.88 4.15
N LEU A 410 5.03 -3.94 5.19
CA LEU A 410 6.47 -4.05 5.08
C LEU A 410 6.96 -5.27 5.87
N ARG A 411 7.07 -6.42 5.19
CA ARG A 411 7.52 -7.68 5.78
C ARG A 411 8.89 -7.50 6.41
N GLY A 412 9.03 -7.88 7.67
CA GLY A 412 10.24 -7.68 8.50
C GLY A 412 10.20 -6.44 9.41
N SER A 413 9.23 -5.54 9.26
CA SER A 413 9.03 -4.38 10.17
C SER A 413 7.58 -4.19 10.58
N GLN A 414 6.65 -4.20 9.61
CA GLN A 414 5.22 -4.03 9.80
C GLN A 414 4.48 -5.12 9.02
N GLU A 415 4.07 -6.17 9.74
CA GLU A 415 3.43 -7.36 9.16
C GLU A 415 1.93 -7.16 8.87
N GLU A 416 1.29 -6.23 9.58
CA GLU A 416 -0.12 -5.89 9.42
C GLU A 416 -0.34 -4.97 8.21
N TRP A 417 -1.44 -5.21 7.50
CA TRP A 417 -1.84 -4.38 6.36
C TRP A 417 -2.33 -3.01 6.83
N THR A 418 -1.86 -1.96 6.17
CA THR A 418 -2.30 -0.58 6.36
C THR A 418 -2.97 -0.07 5.10
N GLU A 419 -4.18 0.46 5.21
CA GLU A 419 -4.95 1.01 4.08
C GLU A 419 -4.54 2.46 3.81
N SER A 420 -4.53 2.85 2.53
CA SER A 420 -4.22 4.21 2.09
C SER A 420 -5.09 4.61 0.91
N ALA A 421 -5.70 5.79 1.00
CA ALA A 421 -6.35 6.44 -0.13
C ALA A 421 -5.35 6.93 -1.18
N ASN A 422 -4.14 7.30 -0.74
CA ASN A 422 -3.08 7.83 -1.59
C ASN A 422 -2.20 6.70 -2.14
N LEU A 423 -1.82 6.82 -3.41
CA LEU A 423 -0.82 5.95 -4.04
C LEU A 423 0.62 6.30 -3.66
N ALA A 424 0.82 7.47 -3.04
CA ALA A 424 2.09 7.87 -2.42
C ALA A 424 2.06 7.51 -0.93
N ILE A 425 2.99 6.65 -0.52
CA ILE A 425 3.13 6.16 0.84
C ILE A 425 4.42 6.72 1.41
N GLU A 426 4.30 7.48 2.51
CA GLU A 426 5.43 7.97 3.28
C GLU A 426 5.51 7.25 4.62
N MET A 427 6.69 6.73 4.95
CA MET A 427 6.93 5.99 6.19
C MET A 427 8.29 6.33 6.81
N ALA A 428 8.44 5.99 8.09
CA ALA A 428 9.75 5.97 8.73
C ALA A 428 10.62 4.88 8.11
N CYS A 429 11.89 5.18 7.84
CA CYS A 429 12.83 4.19 7.31
C CYS A 429 13.06 3.10 8.37
N PRO A 430 12.91 1.82 8.02
CA PRO A 430 13.16 0.74 8.97
C PRO A 430 14.66 0.61 9.29
N PRO A 431 15.03 -0.12 10.36
CA PRO A 431 16.43 -0.40 10.68
C PRO A 431 17.21 -1.04 9.51
N PRO A 432 18.56 -1.07 9.56
CA PRO A 432 19.35 -1.77 8.54
C PRO A 432 18.95 -3.24 8.40
N GLY A 433 18.62 -3.65 7.18
CA GLY A 433 18.06 -4.97 6.91
C GLY A 433 17.49 -5.11 5.50
N ALA A 434 17.02 -6.32 5.18
CA ALA A 434 16.27 -6.60 3.96
C ALA A 434 14.80 -6.77 4.30
N TYR A 435 13.95 -6.04 3.58
CA TYR A 435 12.51 -6.00 3.77
C TYR A 435 11.80 -6.27 2.44
N GLN A 436 10.56 -6.74 2.52
CA GLN A 436 9.70 -6.89 1.35
C GLN A 436 8.51 -5.96 1.51
N PHE A 437 8.46 -4.93 0.68
CA PHE A 437 7.31 -4.06 0.58
C PHE A 437 6.27 -4.75 -0.27
N GLU A 438 5.06 -4.90 0.26
CA GLU A 438 3.93 -5.52 -0.42
C GLU A 438 2.79 -4.52 -0.52
N VAL A 439 2.14 -4.45 -1.68
CA VAL A 439 1.00 -3.58 -1.94
C VAL A 439 -0.06 -4.32 -2.76
N GLN A 440 -1.33 -4.05 -2.45
CA GLN A 440 -2.50 -4.56 -3.16
C GLN A 440 -3.46 -3.41 -3.45
N ALA A 441 -4.11 -3.47 -4.61
CA ALA A 441 -5.15 -2.53 -4.99
C ALA A 441 -6.53 -3.01 -4.55
N LEU A 442 -7.44 -2.06 -4.30
CA LEU A 442 -8.85 -2.34 -4.03
C LEU A 442 -9.66 -2.30 -5.33
N HIS A 443 -10.63 -3.19 -5.47
CA HIS A 443 -11.65 -3.16 -6.52
C HIS A 443 -12.92 -2.43 -6.06
N SER A 444 -13.78 -2.04 -7.00
CA SER A 444 -15.03 -1.33 -6.70
C SER A 444 -16.08 -2.16 -5.97
N ASP A 445 -15.92 -3.48 -5.91
CA ASP A 445 -16.73 -4.39 -5.08
C ASP A 445 -16.21 -4.54 -3.63
N ASN A 446 -15.14 -3.80 -3.29
CA ASN A 446 -14.43 -3.84 -2.00
C ASN A 446 -13.63 -5.13 -1.76
N LEU A 447 -13.37 -5.94 -2.79
CA LEU A 447 -12.38 -7.01 -2.69
C LEU A 447 -10.98 -6.47 -3.01
N TRP A 448 -9.99 -6.97 -2.27
CA TRP A 448 -8.58 -6.69 -2.53
C TRP A 448 -8.07 -7.64 -3.60
N ASP A 449 -7.35 -7.10 -4.58
CA ASP A 449 -6.72 -7.89 -5.65
C ASP A 449 -5.86 -9.01 -5.05
N SER A 450 -6.03 -10.24 -5.53
CA SER A 450 -5.25 -11.39 -5.06
C SER A 450 -3.76 -11.28 -5.40
N THR A 451 -3.42 -10.46 -6.40
CA THR A 451 -2.06 -10.19 -6.86
C THR A 451 -1.36 -9.20 -5.93
N ILE A 452 -0.33 -9.67 -5.25
CA ILE A 452 0.52 -8.85 -4.38
C ILE A 452 1.69 -8.31 -5.21
N ALA A 453 1.69 -7.02 -5.50
CA ALA A 453 2.87 -6.36 -6.02
C ALA A 453 3.90 -6.23 -4.89
N SER A 454 5.12 -6.73 -5.10
CA SER A 454 6.18 -6.65 -4.09
C SER A 454 7.47 -6.05 -4.62
N ARG A 455 8.19 -5.36 -3.73
CA ARG A 455 9.51 -4.78 -3.99
C ARG A 455 10.43 -5.05 -2.82
N THR A 456 11.64 -5.53 -3.11
CA THR A 456 12.65 -5.76 -2.08
C THR A 456 13.34 -4.44 -1.73
N ILE A 457 13.33 -4.07 -0.46
CA ILE A 457 13.98 -2.89 0.08
C ILE A 457 15.18 -3.35 0.91
N VAL A 458 16.37 -2.82 0.62
CA VAL A 458 17.59 -3.13 1.36
C VAL A 458 18.13 -1.85 1.97
N VAL A 459 17.96 -1.70 3.29
CA VAL A 459 18.52 -0.58 4.05
C VAL A 459 19.96 -0.93 4.43
N LYS A 460 20.92 -0.18 3.88
CA LYS A 460 22.34 -0.42 4.15
C LYS A 460 22.69 -0.06 5.59
N GLN A 461 23.52 -0.89 6.22
CA GLN A 461 24.19 -0.55 7.47
C GLN A 461 25.36 0.41 7.20
N HIS A 462 25.68 1.25 8.17
CA HIS A 462 26.91 2.03 8.10
C HIS A 462 28.13 1.12 8.13
N TRP A 463 29.22 1.49 7.45
CA TRP A 463 30.41 0.63 7.35
C TRP A 463 31.02 0.30 8.73
N TRP A 464 31.00 1.25 9.70
CA TRP A 464 31.48 1.04 11.06
C TRP A 464 30.56 0.18 11.95
N GLN A 465 29.33 -0.07 11.51
CA GLN A 465 28.40 -0.98 12.21
C GLN A 465 28.72 -2.45 11.93
N ASN A 466 29.61 -2.74 10.97
CA ASN A 466 30.03 -4.10 10.67
C ASN A 466 30.87 -4.67 11.83
N LEU A 467 30.48 -5.84 12.33
CA LEU A 467 31.10 -6.53 13.47
C LEU A 467 32.61 -6.69 13.33
N TRP A 468 33.11 -7.04 12.14
CA TRP A 468 34.55 -7.19 11.92
C TRP A 468 35.33 -5.89 12.09
N ILE A 469 34.75 -4.75 11.72
CA ILE A 469 35.37 -3.43 11.88
C ILE A 469 35.38 -3.05 13.37
N GLN A 470 34.31 -3.33 14.10
CA GLN A 470 34.26 -3.13 15.55
C GLN A 470 35.28 -4.01 16.28
N CYS A 471 35.37 -5.30 15.92
CA CYS A 471 36.37 -6.22 16.46
C CYS A 471 37.80 -5.79 16.11
N ALA A 472 38.04 -5.31 14.88
CA ALA A 472 39.34 -4.80 14.47
C ALA A 472 39.72 -3.53 15.25
N ALA A 473 38.77 -2.62 15.44
CA ALA A 473 38.97 -1.41 16.25
C ALA A 473 39.31 -1.76 17.71
N ILE A 474 38.55 -2.66 18.34
CA ILE A 474 38.83 -3.12 19.72
C ILE A 474 40.21 -3.79 19.80
N THR A 475 40.53 -4.66 18.84
CA THR A 475 41.83 -5.35 18.77
C THR A 475 42.98 -4.36 18.61
N SER A 476 42.80 -3.32 17.79
CA SER A 476 43.78 -2.24 17.62
C SER A 476 44.02 -1.47 18.94
N ILE A 477 42.96 -1.20 19.71
CA ILE A 477 43.06 -0.52 21.00
C ILE A 477 43.80 -1.40 22.03
N VAL A 478 43.45 -2.69 22.10
CA VAL A 478 44.09 -3.65 23.02
C VAL A 478 45.57 -3.83 22.69
N THR A 479 45.92 -3.99 21.41
CA THR A 479 47.32 -4.11 21.00
C THR A 479 48.13 -2.84 21.30
N LEU A 480 47.55 -1.65 21.12
CA LEU A 480 48.17 -0.39 21.48
C LEU A 480 48.40 -0.27 23.01
N ALA A 481 47.42 -0.70 23.82
CA ALA A 481 47.53 -0.73 25.28
C ALA A 481 48.62 -1.71 25.76
N ILE A 482 48.71 -2.89 25.15
CA ILE A 482 49.77 -3.87 25.46
C ILE A 482 51.14 -3.32 25.04
N ALA A 483 51.27 -2.79 23.83
CA ALA A 483 52.53 -2.26 23.32
C ALA A 483 53.04 -1.08 24.16
N SER A 484 52.16 -0.15 24.52
CA SER A 484 52.49 0.97 25.41
C SER A 484 52.86 0.50 26.82
N GLY A 485 52.14 -0.47 27.39
CA GLY A 485 52.48 -1.08 28.67
C GLY A 485 53.84 -1.80 28.67
N MET A 486 54.14 -2.55 27.60
CA MET A 486 55.45 -3.18 27.40
C MET A 486 56.58 -2.16 27.26
N LEU A 487 56.36 -1.09 26.50
CA LEU A 487 57.35 -0.02 26.34
C LEU A 487 57.61 0.71 27.67
N TRP A 488 56.56 0.97 28.44
CA TRP A 488 56.67 1.58 29.76
C TRP A 488 57.42 0.66 30.74
N SER A 489 57.09 -0.63 30.77
CA SER A 489 57.80 -1.64 31.57
C SER A 489 59.28 -1.72 31.20
N ARG A 490 59.62 -1.76 29.91
CA ARG A 490 61.01 -1.77 29.43
C ARG A 490 61.77 -0.51 29.85
N ARG A 491 61.16 0.67 29.75
CA ARG A 491 61.77 1.93 30.20
C ARG A 491 62.02 1.91 31.71
N ARG A 492 61.06 1.41 32.50
CA ARG A 492 61.20 1.28 33.96
C ARG A 492 62.29 0.29 34.34
N ALA A 493 62.35 -0.86 33.68
CA ALA A 493 63.38 -1.88 33.89
C ALA A 493 64.78 -1.34 33.52
N ALA A 494 64.90 -0.60 32.41
CA ALA A 494 66.16 0.04 32.02
C ALA A 494 66.63 1.07 33.04
N GLN A 495 65.71 1.90 33.58
CA GLN A 495 66.03 2.86 34.64
C GLN A 495 66.47 2.17 35.94
N GLN A 496 65.78 1.08 36.33
CA GLN A 496 66.17 0.29 37.50
C GLN A 496 67.55 -0.34 37.32
N LEU A 497 67.83 -0.90 36.14
CA LEU A 497 69.14 -1.49 35.84
C LEU A 497 70.26 -0.44 35.84
N GLN A 498 70.00 0.78 35.34
CA GLN A 498 70.96 1.88 35.41
C GLN A 498 71.26 2.28 36.86
N ARG A 499 70.24 2.34 37.73
CA ARG A 499 70.44 2.62 39.16
C ARG A 499 71.28 1.54 39.84
N LEU A 500 70.94 0.27 39.63
CA LEU A 500 71.70 -0.86 40.18
C LEU A 500 73.16 -0.88 39.70
N ARG A 501 73.40 -0.57 38.41
CA ARG A 501 74.76 -0.45 37.88
C ARG A 501 75.54 0.72 38.50
N ALA A 502 74.88 1.85 38.72
CA ALA A 502 75.50 3.00 39.39
C ALA A 502 75.85 2.69 40.86
N GLU A 503 74.95 2.03 41.59
CA GLU A 503 75.17 1.58 42.97
C GLU A 503 76.31 0.55 43.05
N SER A 504 76.32 -0.43 42.14
CA SER A 504 77.40 -1.43 42.03
C SER A 504 78.75 -0.80 41.70
N ALA A 505 78.80 0.14 40.75
CA ALA A 505 80.02 0.85 40.40
C ALA A 505 80.56 1.68 41.58
N LEU A 506 79.67 2.36 42.31
CA LEU A 506 80.03 3.11 43.51
C LEU A 506 80.57 2.18 44.62
N ALA A 507 79.95 1.02 44.83
CA ALA A 507 80.42 0.04 45.81
C ALA A 507 81.79 -0.54 45.44
N ALA A 508 82.02 -0.84 44.16
CA ALA A 508 83.31 -1.32 43.65
C ALA A 508 84.42 -0.27 43.83
N GLU A 509 84.12 1.00 43.57
CA GLU A 509 85.05 2.10 43.76
C GLU A 509 85.41 2.29 45.25
N ARG A 510 84.41 2.22 46.14
CA ARG A 510 84.64 2.27 47.60
C ARG A 510 85.52 1.12 48.08
N ALA A 511 85.31 -0.09 47.58
CA ALA A 511 86.13 -1.24 47.91
C ALA A 511 87.57 -1.12 47.37
N ARG A 512 87.76 -0.51 46.19
CA ARG A 512 89.10 -0.21 45.65
C ARG A 512 89.82 0.81 46.53
N ILE A 513 89.17 1.94 46.83
CA ILE A 513 89.73 2.99 47.69
C ILE A 513 90.12 2.41 49.05
N ALA A 514 89.26 1.62 49.69
CA ALA A 514 89.58 1.00 50.98
C ALA A 514 90.80 0.07 50.91
N ARG A 515 91.01 -0.63 49.79
CA ARG A 515 92.15 -1.53 49.58
C ARG A 515 93.45 -0.75 49.34
N ASP A 516 93.42 0.24 48.46
CA ASP A 516 94.58 1.09 48.17
C ASP A 516 95.01 1.86 49.44
N LEU A 517 94.04 2.32 50.24
CA LEU A 517 94.28 2.97 51.52
C LEU A 517 94.88 2.01 52.56
N HIS A 518 94.43 0.73 52.60
CA HIS A 518 94.96 -0.31 53.48
C HIS A 518 96.44 -0.59 53.19
N ASP A 519 96.78 -0.73 51.91
CA ASP A 519 98.13 -1.12 51.49
C ASP A 519 99.13 0.04 51.68
N GLU A 520 98.78 1.27 51.30
CA GLU A 520 99.71 2.40 51.28
C GLU A 520 99.92 3.03 52.68
N ILE A 521 98.85 3.20 53.46
CA ILE A 521 98.94 3.75 54.82
C ILE A 521 99.47 2.70 55.79
N GLY A 522 99.02 1.44 55.67
CA GLY A 522 99.50 0.33 56.48
C GLY A 522 101.00 0.08 56.31
N ALA A 523 101.50 0.07 55.06
CA ALA A 523 102.92 -0.07 54.78
C ALA A 523 103.76 1.10 55.32
N ASN A 524 103.33 2.35 55.10
CA ASN A 524 104.05 3.53 55.56
C ASN A 524 104.13 3.63 57.09
N LEU A 525 103.04 3.37 57.80
CA LEU A 525 103.03 3.39 59.27
C LEU A 525 103.86 2.24 59.87
N THR A 526 103.84 1.05 59.24
CA THR A 526 104.69 -0.07 59.63
C THR A 526 106.17 0.29 59.46
N HIS A 527 106.51 0.93 58.34
CA HIS A 527 107.86 1.41 58.04
C HIS A 527 108.33 2.47 59.05
N ILE A 528 107.47 3.44 59.41
CA ILE A 528 107.75 4.43 60.46
C ILE A 528 107.98 3.76 61.82
N SER A 529 107.17 2.76 62.18
CA SER A 529 107.36 2.02 63.45
C SER A 529 108.71 1.31 63.50
N ILE A 530 109.14 0.67 62.41
CA ILE A 530 110.41 -0.05 62.31
C ILE A 530 111.61 0.91 62.32
N LEU A 531 111.56 1.99 61.53
CA LEU A 531 112.64 2.98 61.54
C LEU A 531 112.81 3.64 62.91
N SER A 532 111.70 3.89 63.60
CA SER A 532 111.72 4.51 64.92
C SER A 532 112.19 3.54 66.01
N THR A 533 111.88 2.23 65.93
CA THR A 533 112.47 1.23 66.84
C THR A 533 113.95 0.98 66.57
N LEU A 534 114.39 1.03 65.31
CA LEU A 534 115.81 0.91 64.95
C LEU A 534 116.61 2.14 65.41
N ALA A 535 116.06 3.35 65.25
CA ALA A 535 116.66 4.59 65.76
C ALA A 535 116.83 4.57 67.29
N ALA A 536 115.92 3.92 68.03
CA ALA A 536 116.02 3.75 69.48
C ALA A 536 117.13 2.75 69.91
N GLN A 537 117.66 1.92 69.01
CA GLN A 537 118.68 0.90 69.31
C GLN A 537 120.11 1.39 69.04
N SER A 538 120.30 2.48 68.28
CA SER A 538 121.62 2.85 67.76
C SER A 538 122.38 3.92 68.55
N ASP A 539 121.85 4.49 69.65
CA ASP A 539 122.56 5.51 70.42
C ASP A 539 122.65 5.22 71.93
N SER A 540 123.84 5.46 72.49
CA SER A 540 124.16 5.36 73.91
C SER A 540 123.58 6.54 74.69
N ALA A 541 122.59 6.24 75.55
CA ALA A 541 122.11 7.03 76.69
C ALA A 541 121.97 8.56 76.50
N THR A 542 120.82 9.01 75.96
CA THR A 542 120.25 10.36 76.16
C THR A 542 118.73 10.36 75.90
N GLU A 543 118.00 11.39 76.37
CA GLU A 543 116.52 11.55 76.34
C GLU A 543 115.84 11.30 74.97
N GLY A 544 116.56 11.31 73.84
CA GLY A 544 116.02 11.09 72.49
C GLY A 544 115.42 9.68 72.24
N ASN A 545 115.88 8.64 72.94
CA ASN A 545 115.33 7.28 72.80
C ASN A 545 113.85 7.20 73.22
N GLN A 546 113.42 8.06 74.15
CA GLN A 546 112.04 8.07 74.61
C GLN A 546 111.09 8.58 73.52
N HIS A 547 111.46 9.63 72.78
CA HIS A 547 110.67 10.16 71.66
C HIS A 547 110.60 9.18 70.48
N HIS A 548 111.65 8.42 70.19
CA HIS A 548 111.64 7.39 69.14
C HIS A 548 110.76 6.18 69.51
N LEU A 549 110.71 5.80 70.78
CA LEU A 549 109.78 4.76 71.24
C LEU A 549 108.33 5.25 71.23
N GLU A 550 108.09 6.52 71.56
CA GLU A 550 106.77 7.16 71.46
C GLU A 550 106.26 7.24 70.01
N VAL A 551 107.12 7.61 69.04
CA VAL A 551 106.76 7.61 67.61
C VAL A 551 106.46 6.18 67.12
N ALA A 552 107.24 5.19 67.57
CA ALA A 552 107.00 3.80 67.23
C ALA A 552 105.68 3.27 67.83
N GLN A 553 105.34 3.71 69.04
CA GLN A 553 104.10 3.35 69.73
C GLN A 553 102.88 4.05 69.12
N CYS A 554 102.99 5.35 68.82
CA CYS A 554 101.97 6.12 68.12
C CYS A 554 101.67 5.54 66.72
N ALA A 555 102.70 5.12 65.97
CA ALA A 555 102.51 4.43 64.70
C ALA A 555 101.74 3.10 64.86
N ARG A 556 102.05 2.30 65.90
CA ARG A 556 101.33 1.04 66.18
C ARG A 556 99.88 1.26 66.61
N GLU A 557 99.62 2.27 67.44
CA GLU A 557 98.27 2.63 67.88
C GLU A 557 97.43 3.18 66.72
N THR A 558 98.05 3.97 65.82
CA THR A 558 97.41 4.48 64.61
C THR A 558 97.06 3.35 63.63
N ILE A 559 97.94 2.37 63.43
CA ILE A 559 97.63 1.17 62.62
C ILE A 559 96.43 0.43 63.20
N ARG A 560 96.37 0.26 64.53
CA ARG A 560 95.29 -0.48 65.19
C ARG A 560 93.94 0.23 65.10
N ALA A 561 93.92 1.55 65.33
CA ALA A 561 92.72 2.37 65.19
C ALA A 561 92.25 2.44 63.73
N PHE A 562 93.18 2.45 62.78
CA PHE A 562 92.89 2.43 61.35
C PHE A 562 92.30 1.09 60.90
N ASP A 563 92.85 -0.04 61.38
CA ASP A 563 92.28 -1.38 61.16
C ASP A 563 90.85 -1.50 61.70
N GLU A 564 90.56 -0.93 62.89
CA GLU A 564 89.20 -0.92 63.46
C GLU A 564 88.21 -0.06 62.64
N ILE A 565 88.63 1.12 62.16
CA ILE A 565 87.82 1.96 61.28
C ILE A 565 87.57 1.26 59.93
N LEU A 566 88.58 0.61 59.37
CA LEU A 566 88.47 -0.12 58.11
C LEU A 566 87.49 -1.31 58.23
N TRP A 567 87.51 -2.01 59.36
CA TRP A 567 86.54 -3.06 59.70
C TRP A 567 85.08 -2.56 59.73
N SER A 568 84.86 -1.29 60.10
CA SER A 568 83.52 -0.69 60.09
C SER A 568 83.02 -0.27 58.70
N ILE A 569 83.94 -0.04 57.75
CA ILE A 569 83.64 0.41 56.38
C ILE A 569 83.41 -0.78 55.44
N ASN A 570 83.99 -1.95 55.74
CA ASN A 570 83.81 -3.14 54.93
C ASN A 570 83.76 -4.43 55.78
N PRO A 571 82.65 -4.70 56.49
CA PRO A 571 82.51 -5.91 57.29
C PRO A 571 82.17 -7.09 56.38
N CYS A 572 83.12 -7.60 55.57
CA CYS A 572 82.95 -8.90 54.89
C CYS A 572 84.25 -9.46 54.31
N SER A 573 84.91 -10.34 55.07
CA SER A 573 85.44 -11.60 54.54
C SER A 573 85.54 -12.66 55.66
N ALA A 574 84.40 -13.04 56.21
CA ALA A 574 84.26 -14.31 56.92
C ALA A 574 82.92 -14.90 56.50
N LEU A 575 82.95 -15.83 55.55
CA LEU A 575 81.85 -16.78 55.34
C LEU A 575 81.91 -17.82 56.47
N PRO A 576 80.83 -18.02 57.24
CA PRO A 576 80.60 -19.28 57.92
C PRO A 576 79.74 -20.15 57.01
N GLU A 577 80.30 -21.27 56.56
CA GLU A 577 79.48 -22.45 56.25
C GLU A 577 78.76 -22.88 57.53
N SER A 578 77.43 -22.94 57.51
CA SER A 578 76.63 -24.13 57.89
C SER A 578 75.19 -23.83 58.39
N ILE A 579 74.25 -24.57 57.77
CA ILE A 579 73.07 -25.26 58.33
C ILE A 579 71.86 -24.41 58.80
N ALA A 580 70.73 -24.49 58.07
CA ALA A 580 69.60 -25.37 58.42
C ALA A 580 68.34 -25.10 57.57
N ALA A 581 67.76 -26.20 57.09
CA ALA A 581 66.45 -26.31 56.46
C ALA A 581 65.29 -25.73 57.29
N SER A 582 64.31 -25.14 56.63
CA SER A 582 62.91 -25.46 56.93
C SER A 582 62.10 -25.57 55.63
N LYS A 583 61.48 -26.74 55.48
CA LYS A 583 60.42 -27.03 54.52
C LYS A 583 59.21 -26.16 54.85
N VAL A 584 58.65 -25.47 53.86
CA VAL A 584 57.18 -25.38 53.71
C VAL A 584 56.85 -25.46 52.22
N THR A 585 56.54 -26.68 51.82
CA THR A 585 55.66 -27.00 50.69
C THR A 585 54.24 -26.57 51.08
N THR A 586 53.61 -25.69 50.32
CA THR A 586 52.13 -25.58 50.29
C THR A 586 51.64 -25.99 48.90
N PRO A 587 50.81 -27.05 48.82
CA PRO A 587 50.16 -27.49 47.60
C PRO A 587 48.63 -27.21 47.61
N PHE A 588 48.02 -27.32 46.41
CA PHE A 588 46.57 -27.45 46.09
C PHE A 588 45.66 -26.19 46.12
N PRO A 589 44.50 -26.18 45.41
CA PRO A 589 44.23 -26.75 44.08
C PRO A 589 43.24 -26.02 43.16
N ILE A 590 43.17 -26.53 41.93
CA ILE A 590 42.03 -26.51 41.02
C ILE A 590 40.81 -27.17 41.68
N CYS A 591 39.63 -26.54 41.59
CA CYS A 591 38.35 -27.24 41.66
C CYS A 591 37.32 -26.58 40.72
N ARG A 592 36.85 -27.35 39.74
CA ARG A 592 35.58 -27.13 39.04
C ARG A 592 34.44 -27.53 39.98
N CYS A 593 33.37 -26.74 40.04
CA CYS A 593 32.00 -27.22 40.24
C CYS A 593 30.99 -26.22 39.65
N HIS A 594 29.90 -26.79 39.14
CA HIS A 594 28.80 -26.23 38.36
C HIS A 594 27.80 -25.42 39.24
N PRO A 595 26.77 -24.76 38.66
CA PRO A 595 25.95 -23.74 39.29
C PRO A 595 24.71 -24.31 40.00
N ILE A 596 24.14 -23.55 40.94
CA ILE A 596 22.78 -23.76 41.46
C ILE A 596 22.03 -22.42 41.51
N CYS A 597 20.86 -22.41 40.85
CA CYS A 597 19.74 -21.49 40.95
C CYS A 597 19.24 -21.26 42.38
N VAL A 598 18.88 -20.02 42.71
CA VAL A 598 17.70 -19.55 43.51
C VAL A 598 17.62 -18.02 43.26
N MET A 599 16.79 -17.44 42.38
CA MET A 599 15.33 -17.25 42.41
C MET A 599 14.79 -16.72 43.75
N ASN A 600 14.56 -15.41 43.87
CA ASN A 600 13.27 -14.88 44.35
C ASN A 600 13.15 -13.34 44.36
N LEU A 601 12.06 -12.89 43.72
CA LEU A 601 11.12 -11.84 44.12
C LEU A 601 11.65 -10.41 44.36
N CYS A 602 11.43 -9.54 43.38
CA CYS A 602 10.33 -8.56 43.36
C CYS A 602 10.05 -8.12 41.92
#